data_AF-A0A090XFF8-F1
#
_entry.id   AF-A0A090XFF8-F1
#
_cell.length_a   1.000
_cell.length_b   1.000
_cell.length_c   1.000
_cell.angle_alpha   90.00
_cell.angle_beta   90.00
_cell.angle_gamma   90.00
#
_symmetry.space_group_name_H-M   'P 1'
#
loop_
_entity.id
_entity.type
_entity.pdbx_description
1 polymer ?
#
loop_
_entity_poly.entity_id
_entity_poly.type
_entity_poly.pdbx_seq_one_letter_code
_entity_poly.pdbx_strand_id
1 'polypeptide(L)'
;LFSLVGTVAAQWNEICKLSPDKGTVPWTNFFVFTFNQTSGQCLPFIYGGCMGNPNNFWTIEDCEAACKRTTVQDEPPENEDGSSYFDTACRPTPERGYCKGFPRIAGSST
;
A
#
# COMPACT_ATOMS: atom_id res chain seq x y z
N LEU A 1 -32.14 5.39 12.49
CA LEU A 1 -31.99 4.29 11.53
C LEU A 1 -31.31 4.86 10.27
N PHE A 2 -29.97 4.82 10.19
CA PHE A 2 -29.23 5.07 8.95
C PHE A 2 -28.44 3.79 8.64
N SER A 3 -28.66 3.28 7.43
CA SER A 3 -28.26 1.97 6.95
C SER A 3 -26.75 1.80 6.78
N LEU A 4 -26.32 0.54 6.97
CA LEU A 4 -25.27 -0.20 6.25
C LEU A 4 -24.87 0.52 4.94
N VAL A 5 -23.62 0.85 4.64
CA VAL A 5 -22.50 -0.05 4.32
C VAL A 5 -21.23 0.80 4.45
N GLY A 6 -20.22 0.33 5.20
CA GLY A 6 -18.89 0.92 5.14
C GLY A 6 -18.35 0.73 3.72
N THR A 7 -18.32 1.81 2.93
CA THR A 7 -17.68 1.78 1.62
C THR A 7 -16.20 1.53 1.85
N VAL A 8 -15.67 0.43 1.31
CA VAL A 8 -14.23 0.28 1.07
C VAL A 8 -13.91 1.27 -0.06
N ALA A 9 -13.93 2.57 0.26
CA ALA A 9 -13.63 3.62 -0.68
C ALA A 9 -12.13 3.55 -0.92
N ALA A 10 -11.76 2.99 -2.08
CA ALA A 10 -10.42 2.89 -2.64
C ALA A 10 -9.46 3.92 -2.01
N GLN A 11 -8.55 3.44 -1.15
CA GLN A 11 -7.47 4.25 -0.62
C GLN A 11 -6.47 4.49 -1.77
N TRP A 12 -6.83 5.43 -2.63
CA TRP A 12 -6.03 5.87 -3.74
C TRP A 12 -5.28 7.13 -3.37
N ASN A 13 -3.97 7.09 -3.57
CA ASN A 13 -3.06 8.16 -3.22
C ASN A 13 -3.57 9.50 -3.76
N GLU A 14 -3.89 10.43 -2.86
CA GLU A 14 -4.45 11.75 -3.21
C GLU A 14 -3.52 12.52 -4.15
N ILE A 15 -2.21 12.26 -4.12
CA ILE A 15 -1.22 12.80 -5.06
C ILE A 15 -1.61 12.46 -6.50
N CYS A 16 -2.03 11.23 -6.75
CA CYS A 16 -2.38 10.74 -8.08
C CYS A 16 -3.72 11.28 -8.58
N LYS A 17 -4.47 11.98 -7.71
CA LYS A 17 -5.71 12.69 -8.06
C LYS A 17 -5.47 14.15 -8.45
N LEU A 18 -4.27 14.67 -8.22
CA LEU A 18 -3.91 16.03 -8.59
C LEU A 18 -3.69 16.12 -10.11
N SER A 19 -4.12 17.21 -10.72
CA SER A 19 -3.75 17.53 -12.10
C SER A 19 -2.25 17.84 -12.19
N PRO A 20 -1.54 17.46 -13.27
CA PRO A 20 -0.14 17.87 -13.47
C PRO A 20 0.00 19.40 -13.41
N ASP A 21 1.00 19.88 -12.66
CA ASP A 21 1.23 21.31 -12.46
C ASP A 21 2.69 21.70 -12.79
N LYS A 22 2.84 22.58 -13.78
CA LYS A 22 4.15 23.12 -14.18
C LYS A 22 4.71 24.09 -13.13
N GLY A 23 3.86 24.63 -12.26
CA GLY A 23 4.17 25.71 -11.34
C GLY A 23 3.99 27.09 -11.98
N THR A 24 3.70 28.09 -11.13
CA THR A 24 3.33 29.44 -11.57
C THR A 24 4.51 30.24 -12.13
N VAL A 25 5.72 30.02 -11.61
CA VAL A 25 6.92 30.75 -12.02
C VAL A 25 7.96 29.76 -12.59
N PRO A 26 8.24 29.80 -13.91
CA PRO A 26 9.19 28.90 -14.53
C PRO A 26 10.63 29.39 -14.31
N TRP A 27 11.42 28.62 -13.57
CA TRP A 27 12.86 28.87 -13.38
C TRP A 27 13.71 28.04 -14.33
N THR A 28 13.20 26.89 -14.75
CA THR A 28 13.88 25.93 -15.64
C THR A 28 12.85 24.98 -16.26
N ASN A 29 13.30 24.02 -17.07
CA ASN A 29 12.48 22.96 -17.65
C ASN A 29 13.03 21.60 -17.25
N PHE A 30 12.36 20.92 -16.32
CA PHE A 30 12.67 19.55 -15.95
C PHE A 30 11.72 18.58 -16.64
N PHE A 31 12.29 17.54 -17.24
CA PHE A 31 11.52 16.39 -17.71
C PHE A 31 11.22 15.49 -16.53
N VAL A 32 9.93 15.31 -16.25
CA VAL A 32 9.40 14.52 -15.13
C VAL A 32 8.24 13.67 -15.64
N PHE A 33 7.73 12.77 -14.80
CA PHE A 33 6.55 11.96 -15.05
C PHE A 33 5.42 12.38 -14.12
N THR A 34 4.20 12.40 -14.65
CA THR A 34 2.98 12.74 -13.90
C THR A 34 1.90 11.73 -14.21
N PHE A 35 1.08 11.39 -13.23
CA PHE A 35 -0.01 10.44 -13.40
C PHE A 35 -1.23 11.11 -14.05
N ASN A 36 -1.72 10.54 -15.14
CA ASN A 36 -2.93 10.94 -15.81
C ASN A 36 -4.08 9.99 -15.42
N GLN A 37 -5.07 10.53 -14.70
CA GLN A 37 -6.22 9.74 -14.21
C GLN A 37 -7.13 9.24 -15.34
N THR A 38 -7.23 10.00 -16.43
CA THR A 38 -8.10 9.66 -17.55
C THR A 38 -7.57 8.44 -18.31
N SER A 39 -6.26 8.40 -18.57
CA SER A 39 -5.63 7.24 -19.22
C SER A 39 -5.22 6.15 -18.22
N GLY A 40 -5.11 6.48 -16.93
CA GLY A 40 -4.57 5.58 -15.90
C GLY A 40 -3.07 5.33 -16.04
N GLN A 41 -2.32 6.26 -16.67
CA GLN A 41 -0.92 6.08 -17.02
C GLN A 41 -0.03 7.23 -16.53
N CYS A 42 1.22 6.90 -16.25
CA CYS A 42 2.28 7.88 -16.04
C CYS A 42 2.77 8.42 -17.38
N LEU A 43 2.70 9.73 -17.56
CA LEU A 43 3.05 10.42 -18.81
C LEU A 43 4.15 11.46 -18.57
N PRO A 44 5.06 11.67 -19.54
CA PRO A 44 6.08 12.70 -19.43
C PRO A 44 5.46 14.10 -19.38
N PHE A 45 6.08 14.99 -18.62
CA PHE A 45 5.65 16.35 -18.41
C PHE A 45 6.85 17.29 -18.22
N ILE A 46 6.64 18.58 -18.43
CA ILE A 46 7.66 19.62 -18.21
C ILE A 46 7.31 20.38 -16.94
N TYR A 47 8.13 20.22 -15.90
CA TYR A 47 8.03 20.94 -14.66
C TYR A 47 8.91 22.20 -14.68
N GLY A 48 8.34 23.33 -14.23
CA GLY A 48 8.99 24.65 -14.22
C GLY A 48 10.05 24.85 -13.14
N GLY A 49 10.23 23.87 -12.25
CA GLY A 49 11.26 23.87 -11.20
C GLY A 49 10.80 24.34 -9.83
N CYS A 50 9.69 25.07 -9.70
CA CYS A 50 9.12 25.42 -8.40
C CYS A 50 7.59 25.55 -8.44
N MET A 51 6.95 25.59 -7.27
CA MET A 51 5.51 25.86 -7.10
C MET A 51 4.55 24.93 -7.88
N GLY A 52 5.01 23.75 -8.30
CA GLY A 52 4.13 22.69 -8.80
C GLY A 52 3.47 21.93 -7.64
N ASN A 53 2.97 20.74 -7.92
CA ASN A 53 2.38 19.87 -6.91
C ASN A 53 3.07 18.48 -6.86
N PRO A 54 2.74 17.63 -5.87
CA PRO A 54 3.40 16.34 -5.71
C PRO A 54 3.14 15.29 -6.80
N ASN A 55 2.20 15.51 -7.74
CA ASN A 55 2.06 14.63 -8.92
C ASN A 55 3.18 14.93 -9.91
N ASN A 56 4.40 14.63 -9.51
CA ASN A 56 5.65 15.01 -10.16
C ASN A 56 6.76 14.07 -9.70
N PHE A 57 7.19 13.18 -10.59
CA PHE A 57 8.13 12.11 -10.30
C PHE A 57 9.31 12.16 -11.27
N TRP A 58 10.53 11.88 -10.79
CA TRP A 58 11.73 11.94 -11.63
C TRP A 58 11.85 10.74 -12.58
N THR A 59 11.26 9.60 -12.21
CA THR A 59 11.29 8.37 -12.98
C THR A 59 9.87 7.86 -13.25
N ILE A 60 9.72 7.04 -14.29
CA ILE A 60 8.43 6.42 -14.59
C ILE A 60 8.09 5.39 -13.51
N GLU A 61 9.09 4.67 -12.98
CA GLU A 61 8.95 3.67 -11.93
C GLU A 61 8.39 4.27 -10.64
N ASP A 62 8.88 5.45 -10.22
CA ASP A 62 8.37 6.14 -9.02
C ASP A 62 6.91 6.55 -9.20
N CYS A 63 6.55 7.08 -10.36
CA CYS A 63 5.17 7.45 -10.68
C CYS A 63 4.26 6.21 -10.67
N GLU A 64 4.71 5.13 -11.30
CA GLU A 64 3.93 3.90 -11.40
C GLU A 64 3.79 3.21 -10.04
N ALA A 65 4.83 3.19 -9.22
CA ALA A 65 4.77 2.66 -7.87
C ALA A 65 3.85 3.50 -6.97
N ALA A 66 3.87 4.82 -7.12
CA ALA A 66 3.03 5.73 -6.33
C ALA A 66 1.56 5.69 -6.74
N CYS A 67 1.27 5.46 -8.03
CA CYS A 67 -0.04 5.68 -8.61
C CYS A 67 -0.69 4.45 -9.25
N LYS A 68 0.03 3.48 -9.81
CA LYS A 68 -0.66 2.28 -10.33
C LYS A 68 -1.11 1.39 -9.16
N ARG A 69 -2.38 0.96 -9.16
CA ARG A 69 -2.83 -0.13 -8.28
C ARG A 69 -2.02 -1.37 -8.66
N THR A 70 -1.18 -1.86 -7.76
CA THR A 70 -0.88 -3.29 -7.76
C THR A 70 -2.18 -3.97 -7.36
N THR A 71 -2.82 -4.68 -8.28
CA THR A 71 -4.06 -5.44 -8.03
C THR A 71 -3.79 -6.68 -7.17
N VAL A 72 -2.91 -6.58 -6.17
CA VAL A 72 -2.56 -7.69 -5.29
C VAL A 72 -2.76 -7.20 -3.86
N GLN A 73 -3.70 -7.87 -3.16
CA GLN A 73 -4.15 -7.70 -1.76
C GLN A 73 -5.19 -6.57 -1.58
N ASP A 74 -6.47 -6.79 -1.87
CA ASP A 74 -7.37 -7.63 -1.05
C ASP A 74 -7.75 -9.02 -1.60
N GLU A 75 -7.18 -9.45 -2.73
CA GLU A 75 -7.32 -10.84 -3.17
C GLU A 75 -6.03 -11.61 -2.84
N PRO A 76 -6.08 -12.63 -1.96
CA PRO A 76 -5.05 -13.65 -1.91
C PRO A 76 -4.89 -14.23 -3.32
N PRO A 77 -3.68 -14.64 -3.76
CA PRO A 77 -3.58 -15.39 -5.01
C PRO A 77 -4.50 -16.61 -4.91
N GLU A 78 -5.59 -16.63 -5.69
CA GLU A 78 -6.44 -17.82 -5.81
C GLU A 78 -5.60 -18.92 -6.47
N ASN A 79 -4.96 -19.73 -5.65
CA ASN A 79 -4.79 -21.13 -5.99
C ASN A 79 -6.18 -21.80 -5.87
N GLU A 80 -6.57 -22.60 -6.87
CA GLU A 80 -7.79 -23.44 -6.85
C GLU A 80 -7.81 -24.49 -5.71
N ASP A 81 -6.91 -24.38 -4.74
CA ASP A 81 -6.77 -25.22 -3.55
C ASP A 81 -6.82 -24.43 -2.22
N GLY A 82 -7.02 -23.10 -2.26
CA GLY A 82 -7.45 -22.32 -1.08
C GLY A 82 -6.53 -22.34 0.15
N SER A 83 -5.25 -22.71 0.03
CA SER A 83 -4.30 -22.66 1.14
C SER A 83 -3.46 -21.39 1.07
N SER A 84 -3.75 -20.43 1.95
CA SER A 84 -2.86 -19.31 2.24
C SER A 84 -1.58 -19.80 2.92
N TYR A 85 -0.45 -19.15 2.61
CA TYR A 85 0.89 -19.50 3.10
C TYR A 85 0.96 -19.34 4.63
N PHE A 86 0.52 -20.37 5.34
CA PHE A 86 0.75 -20.56 6.76
C PHE A 86 2.01 -21.40 6.88
N ASP A 87 3.09 -20.79 7.36
CA ASP A 87 4.33 -21.53 7.62
C ASP A 87 4.07 -22.58 8.71
N THR A 88 3.92 -23.84 8.30
CA THR A 88 3.74 -25.00 9.17
C THR A 88 4.90 -25.17 10.17
N ALA A 89 6.01 -24.43 10.00
CA ALA A 89 7.08 -24.38 11.00
C ALA A 89 6.65 -23.74 12.34
N CYS A 90 5.64 -22.86 12.36
CA CYS A 90 5.22 -22.16 13.59
C CYS A 90 4.03 -22.80 14.32
N ARG A 91 3.49 -23.92 13.81
CA ARG A 91 2.47 -24.70 14.53
C ARG A 91 2.61 -26.19 14.19
N PRO A 92 3.56 -26.91 14.81
CA PRO A 92 3.59 -28.35 14.68
C PRO A 92 2.24 -28.92 15.14
N THR A 93 1.81 -29.99 14.50
CA THR A 93 0.65 -30.76 14.94
C THR A 93 0.79 -31.08 16.42
N PRO A 94 -0.26 -30.95 17.25
CA PRO A 94 -0.19 -31.28 18.66
C PRO A 94 0.00 -32.79 18.81
N GLU A 95 1.25 -33.24 18.79
CA GLU A 95 1.60 -34.55 19.31
C GLU A 95 1.39 -34.51 20.82
N ARG A 96 0.83 -35.59 21.39
CA ARG A 96 0.62 -35.75 22.82
C ARG A 96 1.98 -35.92 23.51
N GLY A 97 2.69 -34.82 23.71
CA GLY A 97 3.94 -34.76 24.46
C GLY A 97 3.72 -34.72 25.97
N TYR A 98 4.77 -35.04 26.73
CA TYR A 98 4.76 -34.97 28.20
C TYR A 98 4.98 -33.52 28.68
N CYS A 99 3.95 -32.92 29.27
CA CYS A 99 4.05 -31.57 29.84
C CYS A 99 4.76 -31.60 31.21
N LYS A 100 5.95 -31.01 31.33
CA LYS A 100 6.51 -30.64 32.64
C LYS A 100 5.93 -29.30 33.06
N GLY A 101 4.97 -29.31 33.97
CA GLY A 101 4.42 -28.10 34.57
C GLY A 101 5.46 -27.39 35.44
N PHE A 102 5.65 -26.09 35.24
CA PHE A 102 6.38 -25.25 36.19
C PHE A 102 5.48 -24.97 37.40
N PRO A 103 5.99 -25.09 38.64
CA PRO A 103 5.19 -24.82 39.83
C PRO A 103 4.73 -23.36 39.84
N ARG A 104 3.42 -23.13 40.03
CA ARG A 104 2.90 -21.79 40.30
C ARG A 104 3.47 -21.33 41.64
N ILE A 105 4.30 -20.30 41.63
CA ILE A 105 4.69 -19.60 42.85
C ILE A 105 3.40 -19.04 43.49
N ALA A 106 3.03 -19.60 44.64
CA ALA A 106 1.99 -19.03 45.48
C ALA A 106 2.54 -17.69 46.01
N GLY A 107 1.80 -16.60 45.75
CA GLY A 107 2.09 -15.33 46.41
C GLY A 107 2.00 -15.47 47.92
N SER A 108 2.91 -14.82 48.64
CA SER A 108 2.74 -14.55 50.06
C SER A 108 3.14 -13.11 50.33
N SER A 109 2.18 -12.41 50.90
CA SER A 109 2.23 -11.08 51.46
C SER A 109 3.32 -10.94 52.53
N THR A 110 4.06 -9.84 52.47
CA THR A 110 4.48 -9.02 53.62
C THR A 110 4.72 -7.60 53.11
#